data_AF-A0A920R185-F1
#
_entry.id   AF-A0A920R185-F1
#
_cell.length_a   1.000
_cell.length_b   1.000
_cell.length_c   1.000
_cell.angle_alpha   90.00
_cell.angle_beta   90.00
_cell.angle_gamma   90.00
#
_symmetry.space_group_name_H-M   'P 1'
#
loop_
_entity.id
_entity.type
_entity.pdbx_description
1 polymer ?
#
loop_
_entity_poly.entity_id
_entity_poly.type
_entity_poly.pdbx_seq_one_letter_code
_entity_poly.pdbx_strand_id
1 'polypeptide(L)'
;MRSTTKSIQFNSRFFRSALTQVTEEMAAALRRSAYSTNVKTRQDFSCAFFDRNCKPISQAFTQPVHLGSFVELIPTSVEAYGAENLQPGDMLVVNNPFGGGSHLNDVTVFGPVHHQNELIGYVASLAHHVDFGGELQHQLALFRRSSKKE
;
A
#
# COMPACT_ATOMS: atom_id res chain seq x y z
N MET A 1 7.47 -8.27 38.90
CA MET A 1 8.07 -8.37 37.55
C MET A 1 7.32 -9.30 36.58
N ARG A 2 6.88 -10.51 36.95
CA ARG A 2 6.14 -11.41 36.03
C ARG A 2 4.74 -10.93 35.60
N SER A 3 4.07 -10.11 36.42
CA SER A 3 2.71 -9.57 36.13
C SER A 3 2.73 -8.48 35.04
N THR A 4 3.73 -7.61 35.07
CA THR A 4 3.91 -6.52 34.11
C THR A 4 4.28 -7.03 32.71
N THR A 5 5.11 -8.07 32.62
CA THR A 5 5.43 -8.69 31.32
C THR A 5 4.21 -9.36 30.68
N LYS A 6 3.34 -10.01 31.48
CA LYS A 6 2.10 -10.62 30.97
C LYS A 6 1.11 -9.58 30.44
N SER A 7 0.94 -8.44 31.12
CA SER A 7 0.06 -7.36 30.67
C SER A 7 0.59 -6.68 29.41
N ILE A 8 1.89 -6.41 29.32
CA ILE A 8 2.52 -5.89 28.09
C ILE A 8 2.32 -6.85 26.91
N GLN A 9 2.50 -8.16 27.13
CA GLN A 9 2.36 -9.18 26.09
C GLN A 9 0.89 -9.43 25.69
N PHE A 10 -0.06 -9.22 26.60
CA PHE A 10 -1.49 -9.24 26.29
C PHE A 10 -1.88 -8.04 25.44
N ASN A 11 -1.49 -6.84 25.87
CA ASN A 11 -1.78 -5.60 25.16
C ASN A 11 -1.19 -5.61 23.75
N SER A 12 0.07 -6.03 23.59
CA SER A 12 0.71 -6.06 22.26
C SER A 12 0.03 -7.04 21.30
N ARG A 13 -0.41 -8.21 21.79
CA ARG A 13 -1.18 -9.16 20.97
C ARG A 13 -2.54 -8.61 20.58
N PHE A 14 -3.23 -7.94 21.49
CA PHE A 14 -4.52 -7.31 21.22
C PHE A 14 -4.41 -6.24 20.13
N PHE A 15 -3.45 -5.32 20.26
CA PHE A 15 -3.21 -4.29 19.24
C PHE A 15 -2.83 -4.90 17.89
N ARG A 16 -1.98 -5.92 17.88
CA ARG A 16 -1.63 -6.63 16.65
C ARG A 16 -2.86 -7.25 15.98
N SER A 17 -3.71 -7.95 16.72
CA SER A 17 -4.93 -8.54 16.16
C SER A 17 -5.90 -7.48 15.64
N ALA A 18 -6.04 -6.36 16.34
CA ALA A 18 -6.92 -5.27 15.93
C ALA A 18 -6.44 -4.62 14.62
N LEU A 19 -5.15 -4.31 14.51
CA LEU A 19 -4.56 -3.74 13.29
C LEU A 19 -4.60 -4.71 12.11
N THR A 20 -4.44 -6.01 12.36
CA THR A 20 -4.65 -7.03 11.33
C THR A 20 -6.11 -7.04 10.87
N GLN A 21 -7.08 -6.99 11.78
CA GLN A 21 -8.49 -6.95 11.43
C GLN A 21 -8.85 -5.71 10.60
N VAL A 22 -8.30 -4.54 10.94
CA VAL A 22 -8.46 -3.32 10.14
C VAL A 22 -8.02 -3.54 8.69
N THR A 23 -6.81 -4.09 8.49
CA THR A 23 -6.32 -4.35 7.13
C THR A 23 -7.15 -5.39 6.39
N GLU A 24 -7.63 -6.43 7.07
CA GLU A 24 -8.52 -7.44 6.49
C GLU A 24 -9.87 -6.85 6.07
N GLU A 25 -10.43 -5.93 6.86
CA GLU A 25 -11.65 -5.21 6.49
C GLU A 25 -11.45 -4.29 5.29
N MET A 26 -10.32 -3.58 5.22
CA MET A 26 -9.93 -2.80 4.03
C MET A 26 -9.87 -3.69 2.80
N ALA A 27 -9.20 -4.84 2.90
CA ALA A 27 -9.09 -5.81 1.81
C ALA A 27 -10.45 -6.35 1.37
N ALA A 28 -11.31 -6.69 2.34
CA ALA A 28 -12.65 -7.17 2.06
C ALA A 28 -13.52 -6.09 1.39
N ALA A 29 -13.40 -4.82 1.79
CA ALA A 29 -14.10 -3.70 1.17
C ALA A 29 -13.63 -3.45 -0.27
N LEU A 30 -12.32 -3.47 -0.52
CA LEU A 30 -11.75 -3.34 -1.86
C LEU A 30 -12.22 -4.47 -2.78
N ARG A 31 -12.14 -5.73 -2.32
CA ARG A 31 -12.63 -6.88 -3.08
C ARG A 31 -14.14 -6.80 -3.35
N ARG A 32 -14.95 -6.33 -2.39
CA ARG A 32 -16.41 -6.23 -2.59
C ARG A 32 -16.79 -5.17 -3.61
N SER A 33 -16.09 -4.04 -3.63
CA SER A 33 -16.34 -2.93 -4.56
C SER A 33 -15.75 -3.12 -5.95
N ALA A 34 -14.77 -4.00 -6.11
CA ALA A 34 -14.10 -4.21 -7.38
C ALA A 34 -14.99 -4.85 -8.47
N TYR A 35 -14.93 -4.27 -9.67
CA TYR A 35 -15.46 -4.85 -10.91
C TYR A 35 -14.44 -5.75 -11.63
N SER A 36 -13.14 -5.46 -11.49
CA SER A 36 -12.06 -6.20 -12.15
C SER A 36 -11.97 -7.63 -11.60
N THR A 37 -11.91 -8.62 -12.50
CA THR A 37 -11.71 -10.03 -12.12
C THR A 37 -10.36 -10.27 -11.45
N ASN A 38 -9.33 -9.47 -11.77
CA ASN A 38 -8.03 -9.54 -11.10
C ASN A 38 -8.16 -9.22 -9.60
N VAL A 39 -8.93 -8.18 -9.25
CA VAL A 39 -9.13 -7.82 -7.84
C VAL A 39 -10.20 -8.70 -7.20
N LYS A 40 -11.35 -8.91 -7.87
CA LYS A 40 -12.52 -9.60 -7.32
C LYS A 40 -12.27 -11.08 -7.05
N THR A 41 -11.60 -11.75 -7.99
CA THR A 41 -11.47 -13.21 -8.04
C THR A 41 -10.04 -13.67 -7.84
N ARG A 42 -9.07 -13.09 -8.58
CA ARG A 42 -7.65 -13.45 -8.41
C ARG A 42 -7.02 -12.89 -7.16
N GLN A 43 -7.64 -11.86 -6.56
CA GLN A 43 -7.17 -11.18 -5.36
C GLN A 43 -5.76 -10.60 -5.54
N ASP A 44 -5.55 -10.00 -6.71
CA ASP A 44 -4.30 -9.33 -7.07
C ASP A 44 -4.29 -7.88 -6.55
N PHE A 45 -4.29 -7.76 -5.23
CA PHE A 45 -4.30 -6.49 -4.50
C PHE A 45 -3.80 -6.72 -3.07
N SER A 46 -3.31 -5.68 -2.38
CA SER A 46 -2.97 -5.73 -0.95
C SER A 46 -3.38 -4.45 -0.23
N CYS A 47 -3.70 -4.59 1.06
CA CYS A 47 -4.00 -3.47 1.94
C CYS A 47 -3.05 -3.52 3.15
N ALA A 48 -2.50 -2.37 3.53
CA ALA A 48 -1.52 -2.26 4.60
C ALA A 48 -1.74 -1.02 5.48
N PHE A 49 -1.30 -1.12 6.73
CA PHE A 49 -1.18 -0.01 7.66
C PHE A 49 0.29 0.19 8.04
N PHE A 50 0.72 1.44 8.02
CA PHE A 50 2.08 1.87 8.32
C PHE A 50 2.09 2.80 9.52
N ASP A 51 3.18 2.81 10.28
CA ASP A 51 3.39 3.83 11.31
C ASP A 51 3.71 5.22 10.69
N ARG A 52 3.83 6.24 11.55
CA ARG A 52 4.18 7.61 11.13
C ARG A 52 5.51 7.73 10.37
N ASN A 53 6.38 6.72 10.48
CA ASN A 53 7.68 6.65 9.79
C ASN A 53 7.61 5.78 8.53
N CYS A 54 6.41 5.50 8.02
CA CYS A 54 6.17 4.66 6.85
C CYS A 54 6.67 3.21 7.00
N LYS A 55 6.76 2.68 8.23
CA LYS A 55 7.11 1.26 8.45
C LYS A 55 5.84 0.40 8.48
N PRO A 56 5.79 -0.73 7.74
CA PRO A 56 4.61 -1.59 7.73
C PRO A 56 4.39 -2.22 9.10
N ILE A 57 3.17 -2.11 9.62
CA ILE A 57 2.77 -2.65 10.93
C ILE A 57 1.80 -3.82 10.76
N SER A 58 0.86 -3.72 9.82
CA SER A 58 -0.04 -4.80 9.46
C SER A 58 -0.32 -4.77 7.96
N GLN A 59 -0.62 -5.95 7.43
CA GLN A 59 -1.05 -6.13 6.05
C GLN A 59 -2.08 -7.25 6.02
N ALA A 60 -3.15 -7.06 5.24
CA ALA A 60 -4.04 -8.16 4.89
C ALA A 60 -3.28 -9.17 4.02
N PHE A 61 -3.56 -10.46 4.20
CA PHE A 61 -2.81 -11.48 3.50
C PHE A 61 -3.00 -11.40 1.98
N THR A 62 -2.00 -10.88 1.26
CA THR A 62 -1.89 -11.01 -0.20
C THR A 62 -0.49 -10.64 -0.71
N GLN A 63 -0.04 -11.43 -1.70
CA GLN A 63 1.16 -11.32 -2.56
C GLN A 63 2.43 -10.74 -1.89
N PRO A 64 3.47 -11.56 -1.60
CA PRO A 64 4.74 -11.08 -1.04
C PRO A 64 5.40 -9.94 -1.80
N VAL A 65 5.20 -9.87 -3.12
CA VAL A 65 5.72 -8.79 -3.97
C VAL A 65 5.12 -7.43 -3.59
N HIS A 66 3.85 -7.36 -3.20
CA HIS A 66 3.21 -6.10 -2.79
C HIS A 66 3.82 -5.55 -1.50
N LEU A 67 4.15 -6.41 -0.53
CA LEU A 67 4.86 -5.98 0.68
C LEU A 67 6.24 -5.40 0.32
N GLY A 68 6.96 -6.07 -0.58
CA GLY A 68 8.24 -5.59 -1.08
C GLY A 68 8.11 -4.19 -1.69
N SER A 69 7.09 -3.98 -2.53
CA SER A 69 6.86 -2.67 -3.15
C SER A 69 6.48 -1.59 -2.15
N PHE A 70 5.60 -1.89 -1.19
CA PHE A 70 5.17 -0.93 -0.18
C PHE A 70 6.31 -0.36 0.67
N VAL A 71 7.31 -1.20 1.02
CA VAL A 71 8.42 -0.81 1.90
C VAL A 71 9.26 0.33 1.32
N GLU A 72 9.32 0.46 0.01
CA GLU A 72 10.07 1.51 -0.68
C GLU A 72 9.15 2.60 -1.25
N LEU A 73 8.00 2.21 -1.82
CA LEU A 73 7.06 3.11 -2.50
C LEU A 73 6.46 4.15 -1.56
N ILE A 74 5.98 3.74 -0.39
CA ILE A 74 5.32 4.65 0.55
C ILE A 74 6.28 5.70 1.10
N PRO A 75 7.44 5.35 1.71
CA PRO A 75 8.35 6.37 2.25
C PRO A 75 8.87 7.31 1.17
N THR A 76 9.25 6.79 -0.01
CA THR A 76 9.76 7.62 -1.11
C THR A 76 8.68 8.59 -1.62
N SER A 77 7.42 8.14 -1.68
CA SER A 77 6.32 9.00 -2.11
C SER A 77 5.99 10.09 -1.09
N VAL A 78 6.03 9.76 0.20
CA VAL A 78 5.84 10.74 1.29
C VAL A 78 6.97 11.76 1.30
N GLU A 79 8.22 11.32 1.12
CA GLU A 79 9.40 12.20 1.05
C GLU A 79 9.31 13.14 -0.17
N ALA A 80 8.94 12.60 -1.35
CA ALA A 80 8.84 13.40 -2.57
C ALA A 80 7.70 14.43 -2.54
N TYR A 81 6.57 14.11 -1.91
CA TYR A 81 5.42 15.01 -1.80
C TYR A 81 5.54 15.99 -0.63
N GLY A 82 6.24 15.61 0.44
CA GLY A 82 6.31 16.33 1.71
C GLY A 82 5.17 15.94 2.65
N ALA A 83 5.51 15.35 3.80
CA ALA A 83 4.52 14.89 4.78
C ALA A 83 3.67 16.03 5.35
N GLU A 84 4.23 17.23 5.45
CA GLU A 84 3.56 18.46 5.87
C GLU A 84 2.45 18.91 4.91
N ASN A 85 2.51 18.47 3.65
CA ASN A 85 1.52 18.79 2.64
C ASN A 85 0.33 17.81 2.65
N LEU A 86 0.45 16.67 3.34
CA LEU A 86 -0.62 15.66 3.42
C LEU A 86 -1.57 15.95 4.58
N GLN A 87 -2.73 16.52 4.27
CA GLN A 87 -3.76 16.83 5.25
C GLN A 87 -4.69 15.63 5.52
N PRO A 88 -5.41 15.62 6.65
CA PRO A 88 -6.42 14.59 6.90
C PRO A 88 -7.45 14.52 5.77
N GLY A 89 -7.59 13.34 5.17
CA GLY A 89 -8.50 13.10 4.04
C GLY A 89 -7.85 13.12 2.67
N ASP A 90 -6.62 13.61 2.55
CA ASP A 90 -5.87 13.54 1.30
C ASP A 90 -5.45 12.10 0.98
N MET A 91 -5.33 11.81 -0.32
CA MET A 91 -4.86 10.54 -0.83
C MET A 91 -3.86 10.78 -1.96
N LEU A 92 -2.73 10.10 -1.92
CA LEU A 92 -1.77 10.00 -3.01
C LEU A 92 -2.07 8.77 -3.85
N VAL A 93 -1.91 8.92 -5.17
CA VAL A 93 -2.01 7.82 -6.13
C VAL A 93 -0.66 7.68 -6.82
N VAL A 94 -0.07 6.49 -6.74
CA VAL A 94 1.29 6.24 -7.21
C VAL A 94 1.37 4.91 -7.95
N ASN A 95 1.99 4.94 -9.13
CA ASN A 95 2.27 3.77 -9.96
C ASN A 95 3.70 3.80 -10.53
N ASN A 96 4.62 4.54 -9.90
CA ASN A 96 5.99 4.70 -10.37
C ASN A 96 6.83 3.44 -10.08
N PRO A 97 7.24 2.65 -11.09
CA PRO A 97 8.04 1.45 -10.86
C PRO A 97 9.48 1.76 -10.43
N PHE A 98 9.99 2.96 -10.73
CA PHE A 98 11.35 3.37 -10.33
C PHE A 98 11.43 3.85 -8.88
N GLY A 99 10.30 4.02 -8.21
CA GLY A 99 10.20 4.42 -6.81
C GLY A 99 9.82 3.27 -5.87
N GLY A 100 10.09 2.01 -6.24
CA GLY A 100 9.74 0.83 -5.44
C GLY A 100 8.49 0.07 -5.92
N GLY A 101 7.74 0.58 -6.89
CA GLY A 101 6.65 -0.16 -7.51
C GLY A 101 7.16 -1.38 -8.28
N SER A 102 6.44 -2.51 -8.23
CA SER A 102 6.86 -3.74 -8.92
C SER A 102 6.89 -3.55 -10.46
N HIS A 103 5.89 -2.86 -10.99
CA HIS A 103 5.71 -2.50 -12.38
C HIS A 103 4.55 -1.49 -12.51
N LEU A 104 4.40 -0.88 -13.69
CA LEU A 104 3.43 0.19 -13.97
C LEU A 104 1.98 -0.16 -13.63
N ASN A 105 1.62 -1.45 -13.74
CA ASN A 105 0.27 -1.94 -13.55
C ASN A 105 -0.19 -1.97 -12.09
N ASP A 106 0.74 -1.85 -11.14
CA ASP A 106 0.42 -1.81 -9.71
C ASP A 106 0.16 -0.37 -9.29
N VAL A 107 -1.09 -0.07 -8.97
CA VAL A 107 -1.52 1.25 -8.54
C VAL A 107 -1.72 1.23 -7.05
N THR A 108 -0.97 2.08 -6.35
CA THR A 108 -1.11 2.27 -4.92
C THR A 108 -1.84 3.58 -4.64
N VAL A 109 -2.92 3.50 -3.88
CA VAL A 109 -3.59 4.65 -3.27
C VAL A 109 -3.31 4.61 -1.78
N PHE A 110 -2.80 5.70 -1.22
CA PHE A 110 -2.50 5.76 0.21
C PHE A 110 -2.67 7.17 0.77
N GLY A 111 -2.87 7.29 2.07
CA GLY A 111 -3.08 8.58 2.73
C GLY A 111 -2.83 8.54 4.24
N PRO A 112 -2.69 9.73 4.87
CA PRO A 112 -2.40 9.82 6.28
C PRO A 112 -3.63 9.53 7.14
N VAL A 113 -3.42 8.80 8.23
CA VAL A 113 -4.42 8.60 9.28
C VAL A 113 -4.08 9.51 10.44
N HIS A 114 -5.05 10.32 10.85
CA HIS A 114 -4.91 11.24 11.97
C HIS A 114 -5.83 10.86 13.13
N HIS A 115 -5.36 11.07 14.35
CA HIS A 115 -6.16 11.01 15.57
C HIS A 115 -5.88 12.26 16.40
N GLN A 116 -6.93 13.01 16.77
CA GLN A 116 -6.78 14.27 17.54
C GLN A 116 -5.76 15.24 16.91
N ASN A 117 -5.82 15.40 15.58
CA ASN A 117 -4.89 16.21 14.77
C ASN A 117 -3.42 15.73 14.78
N GLU A 118 -3.11 14.56 15.32
CA GLU A 118 -1.79 13.95 15.23
C GLU A 118 -1.74 12.86 14.16
N LEU A 119 -0.70 12.87 13.33
CA LEU A 119 -0.41 11.79 12.40
C LEU A 119 -0.05 10.52 13.18
N ILE A 120 -0.89 9.49 13.05
CA ILE A 120 -0.65 8.18 13.68
C ILE A 120 -0.05 7.16 12.72
N GLY A 121 -0.19 7.38 11.41
CA GLY A 121 0.33 6.47 10.40
C GLY A 121 -0.28 6.69 9.02
N TYR A 122 -0.16 5.68 8.16
CA TYR A 122 -0.69 5.71 6.80
C TYR A 122 -1.46 4.42 6.52
N VAL A 123 -2.51 4.53 5.69
CA VAL A 123 -3.19 3.38 5.11
C VAL A 123 -2.90 3.34 3.62
N ALA A 124 -2.65 2.15 3.08
CA ALA A 124 -2.42 1.96 1.66
C ALA A 124 -3.23 0.80 1.10
N SER A 125 -3.64 0.94 -0.15
CA SER A 125 -4.25 -0.09 -0.99
C SER A 125 -3.53 -0.12 -2.33
N LEU A 126 -2.97 -1.26 -2.67
CA LEU A 126 -2.39 -1.55 -3.98
C LEU A 126 -3.32 -2.49 -4.72
N ALA A 127 -3.66 -2.18 -5.97
CA ALA A 127 -4.40 -3.08 -6.84
C ALA A 127 -3.73 -3.20 -8.21
N HIS A 128 -3.71 -4.41 -8.75
CA HIS A 128 -3.20 -4.67 -10.09
C HIS A 128 -4.24 -4.33 -11.15
N HIS A 129 -3.86 -3.47 -12.09
CA HIS A 129 -4.65 -3.13 -13.26
C HIS A 129 -4.11 -3.85 -14.50
N VAL A 130 -5.00 -4.39 -15.33
CA VAL A 130 -4.59 -5.17 -16.51
C VAL A 130 -3.96 -4.33 -17.62
N ASP A 131 -4.26 -3.04 -17.67
CA ASP A 131 -3.80 -2.15 -18.74
C ASP A 131 -3.70 -0.70 -18.25
N PHE A 132 -2.68 0.01 -18.76
CA PHE A 132 -2.39 1.42 -18.53
C PHE A 132 -2.15 2.21 -19.83
N GLY A 133 -2.45 1.62 -20.99
CA GLY A 133 -2.39 2.29 -22.30
C GLY A 133 -0.99 2.38 -22.92
N GLY A 134 -0.06 1.54 -22.49
CA GLY A 134 1.27 1.40 -23.11
C GLY A 134 1.26 0.45 -24.31
N GLU A 135 2.22 0.62 -25.23
CA GLU A 135 2.33 -0.26 -26.42
C GLU A 135 2.56 -1.74 -26.07
N LEU A 136 3.05 -2.06 -24.86
CA LEU A 136 3.21 -3.42 -24.36
C LEU A 136 2.56 -3.59 -22.98
N GLN A 137 1.69 -4.59 -22.89
CA GLN A 137 0.92 -4.96 -21.68
C GLN A 137 1.64 -5.97 -20.74
N HIS A 138 2.95 -6.23 -20.88
CA HIS A 138 3.61 -7.39 -20.24
C HIS A 138 4.71 -7.05 -19.22
N GLN A 139 4.81 -7.90 -18.18
CA GLN A 139 5.79 -7.88 -17.06
C GLN A 139 7.26 -7.64 -17.45
N LEU A 140 7.66 -8.01 -18.67
CA LEU A 140 8.98 -7.73 -19.25
C LEU A 140 8.78 -7.13 -20.64
N ALA A 141 8.58 -5.81 -20.71
CA ALA A 141 8.66 -5.09 -21.96
C ALA A 141 10.13 -4.68 -22.20
N LEU A 142 10.78 -5.31 -23.19
CA LEU A 142 12.08 -4.85 -23.66
C LEU A 142 11.89 -3.47 -24.33
N PHE A 143 12.19 -2.40 -23.60
CA PHE A 143 12.10 -1.03 -24.12
C PHE A 143 13.18 -0.82 -25.19
N ARG A 144 12.84 -1.06 -26.45
CA ARG A 144 13.67 -0.57 -27.57
C ARG A 144 13.28 0.88 -27.80
N ARG A 145 14.20 1.80 -27.48
CA ARG A 145 14.01 3.25 -27.66
C ARG A 145 13.69 3.53 -29.14
N SER A 146 12.42 3.76 -29.47
CA SER A 146 12.05 4.36 -30.74
C SER A 146 12.46 5.81 -30.69
N SER A 147 13.64 6.11 -31.22
CA SER A 147 14.02 7.47 -31.56
C SER A 147 13.00 7.98 -32.58
N LYS A 148 12.02 8.78 -32.14
CA LYS A 148 11.35 9.70 -33.05
C LYS A 148 12.43 10.66 -33.53
N LYS A 149 12.94 10.40 -34.73
CA LYS A 149 13.59 11.44 -35.52
C LYS A 149 12.50 12.39 -35.97
N GLU A 150 12.55 13.61 -35.46
CA GLU A 150 12.08 14.79 -36.18
C GLU A 150 12.81 14.91 -37.52
#